data_AF-A0A1W9THE4-F1
#
_entry.id   AF-A0A1W9THE4-F1
#
_cell.length_a   1.000
_cell.length_b   1.000
_cell.length_c   1.000
_cell.angle_alpha   90.00
_cell.angle_beta   90.00
_cell.angle_gamma   90.00
#
_symmetry.space_group_name_H-M   'P 1'
#
loop_
_entity.id
_entity.type
_entity.pdbx_description
1 polymer ?
#
loop_
_entity_poly.entity_id
_entity_poly.type
_entity_poly.pdbx_seq_one_letter_code
_entity_poly.pdbx_strand_id
1 'polypeptide(L)'
;MNEKYKSDFKIRIDEDEPARSFLHSEVENQQINKLRKRVTFMSVFTLCLLALALTFAYIEIKKQMGSFHVSGSNGFETLSRDVESRFSSLSVKYAEVEARFSEKIIAMEKSVTSVKTSLDKTAASLNKSVASLNKSVAFLNKSVVSVEKTLKKIQSSKIDKKALSSLKKDVSAKVITLQKEMENLSSMLQNTDSEHAGELAELRQELKSISRNMVDLQDSLSDLAAVSIHSVTKKEMKANLHVQSLGFQNQVDELTTLLNRNDDKIEILISRIENLKKDFIEIAGIAPDQPAPAPKQIPESSENKLTDDSAIIDGGVKEQNIQ
;
A
#
# COMPACT_ATOMS: atom_id res chain seq x y z
N MET A 1 35.12 -42.18 101.08
CA MET A 1 36.05 -42.46 102.20
C MET A 1 37.48 -42.34 101.68
N ASN A 2 38.17 -41.34 102.22
CA ASN A 2 39.59 -41.26 102.60
C ASN A 2 40.72 -41.45 101.57
N GLU A 3 41.37 -40.30 101.30
CA GLU A 3 42.81 -39.99 101.46
C GLU A 3 43.89 -40.98 100.99
N LYS A 4 44.79 -40.49 100.11
CA LYS A 4 46.21 -40.34 100.48
C LYS A 4 47.00 -39.38 99.56
N TYR A 5 47.75 -38.53 100.24
CA TYR A 5 48.70 -37.50 99.83
C TYR A 5 49.83 -37.92 98.87
N LYS A 6 50.31 -36.96 98.06
CA LYS A 6 51.75 -36.65 98.02
C LYS A 6 52.00 -35.17 97.67
N SER A 7 52.53 -34.46 98.66
CA SER A 7 53.03 -33.08 98.57
C SER A 7 54.40 -33.05 97.89
N ASP A 8 54.70 -31.97 97.17
CA ASP A 8 56.01 -31.32 97.31
C ASP A 8 55.87 -29.82 97.08
N PHE A 9 56.15 -29.09 98.16
CA PHE A 9 56.25 -27.64 98.25
C PHE A 9 57.66 -27.21 97.81
N LYS A 10 57.75 -26.13 97.04
CA LYS A 10 58.80 -25.13 97.27
C LYS A 10 58.34 -23.73 96.87
N ILE A 11 57.89 -22.99 97.87
CA ILE A 11 57.68 -21.54 97.83
C ILE A 11 59.03 -20.86 98.07
N ARG A 12 59.37 -19.86 97.27
CA ARG A 12 59.91 -18.59 97.76
C ARG A 12 59.32 -17.44 96.95
N ILE A 13 58.56 -16.64 97.67
CA ILE A 13 58.07 -15.30 97.38
C ILE A 13 59.27 -14.36 97.50
N ASP A 14 59.36 -13.37 96.61
CA ASP A 14 59.82 -12.03 97.01
C ASP A 14 58.83 -11.01 96.42
N GLU A 15 58.25 -10.26 97.35
CA GLU A 15 57.44 -9.07 97.14
C GLU A 15 58.34 -7.92 96.70
N ASP A 16 57.86 -7.09 95.76
CA ASP A 16 57.93 -5.63 95.92
C ASP A 16 57.07 -4.94 94.86
N GLU A 17 56.33 -3.94 95.34
CA GLU A 17 55.20 -3.23 94.72
C GLU A 17 55.67 -2.00 93.89
N PRO A 18 54.82 -1.02 93.52
CA PRO A 18 54.31 -0.81 92.17
C PRO A 18 54.92 0.41 91.46
N ALA A 19 55.06 0.36 90.13
CA ALA A 19 54.93 1.50 89.22
C ALA A 19 55.28 1.05 87.80
N ARG A 20 54.35 1.23 86.84
CA ARG A 20 54.59 1.63 85.42
C ARG A 20 53.34 1.41 84.55
N SER A 21 52.26 2.13 84.87
CA SER A 21 51.06 2.26 84.00
C SER A 21 51.22 3.34 82.91
N PHE A 22 52.43 3.54 82.38
CA PHE A 22 52.74 4.64 81.43
C PHE A 22 53.32 4.18 80.08
N LEU A 23 53.42 2.86 79.82
CA LEU A 23 53.96 2.33 78.55
C LEU A 23 52.95 1.57 77.69
N HIS A 24 51.68 1.49 78.10
CA HIS A 24 50.66 0.76 77.33
C HIS A 24 50.05 1.58 76.18
N SER A 25 49.97 2.91 76.32
CA SER A 25 49.35 3.80 75.33
C SER A 25 50.19 4.06 74.06
N GLU A 26 51.51 3.89 74.12
CA GLU A 26 52.41 4.08 72.96
C GLU A 26 52.31 2.92 71.95
N VAL A 27 52.13 1.69 72.45
CA VAL A 27 52.04 0.48 71.62
C VAL A 27 50.67 0.40 70.92
N GLU A 28 49.59 0.82 71.59
CA GLU A 28 48.26 0.90 70.98
C GLU A 28 48.18 1.96 69.88
N ASN A 29 48.79 3.14 70.08
CA ASN A 29 48.80 4.19 69.05
C ASN A 29 49.54 3.78 67.76
N GLN A 30 50.56 2.93 67.86
CA GLN A 30 51.23 2.37 66.67
C GLN A 30 50.37 1.34 65.93
N GLN A 31 49.55 0.56 66.64
CA GLN A 31 48.60 -0.37 66.01
C GLN A 31 47.42 0.40 65.40
N ILE A 32 46.90 1.41 66.08
CA ILE A 32 45.83 2.29 65.57
C ILE A 32 46.28 3.00 64.29
N ASN A 33 47.52 3.49 64.21
CA ASN A 33 48.05 4.09 62.98
C ASN A 33 48.25 3.08 61.82
N LYS A 34 48.60 1.82 62.12
CA LYS A 34 48.65 0.75 61.11
C LYS A 34 47.26 0.35 60.62
N LEU A 35 46.25 0.33 61.50
CA LEU A 35 44.86 0.08 61.13
C LEU A 35 44.27 1.24 60.32
N ARG A 36 44.47 2.49 60.74
CA ARG A 36 43.99 3.68 60.01
C ARG A 36 44.55 3.72 58.59
N LYS A 37 45.84 3.38 58.40
CA LYS A 37 46.45 3.32 57.07
C LYS A 37 45.84 2.23 56.18
N ARG A 38 45.47 1.07 56.73
CA ARG A 38 44.79 -0.01 55.99
C ARG A 38 43.33 0.35 55.67
N VAL A 39 42.64 1.02 56.59
CA VAL A 39 41.25 1.44 56.39
C VAL A 39 41.15 2.54 55.33
N THR A 40 42.04 3.54 55.34
CA THR A 40 42.07 4.55 54.27
C THR A 40 42.44 3.94 52.92
N PHE A 41 43.37 2.97 52.89
CA PHE A 41 43.73 2.28 51.65
C PHE A 41 42.57 1.44 51.11
N MET A 42 41.84 0.73 51.96
CA MET A 42 40.64 -0.02 51.56
C MET A 42 39.52 0.91 51.05
N SER A 43 39.32 2.07 51.69
CA SER A 43 38.33 3.05 51.23
C SER A 43 38.65 3.61 49.85
N VAL A 44 39.92 3.97 49.59
CA VAL A 44 40.37 4.46 48.29
C VAL A 44 40.31 3.36 47.23
N PHE A 45 40.69 2.13 47.59
CA PHE A 45 40.61 0.97 46.70
C PHE A 45 39.17 0.64 46.31
N THR A 46 38.22 0.75 47.24
CA THR A 46 36.79 0.53 46.99
C THR A 46 36.23 1.58 46.03
N LEU A 47 36.59 2.87 46.20
CA LEU A 47 36.23 3.93 45.25
C LEU A 47 36.83 3.70 43.86
N CYS A 48 38.06 3.18 43.79
CA CYS A 48 38.72 2.86 42.52
C CYS A 48 38.06 1.69 41.79
N LEU A 49 37.67 0.63 42.51
CA LEU A 49 36.93 -0.49 41.93
C LEU A 49 35.53 -0.10 41.44
N LEU A 50 34.85 0.81 42.15
CA LEU A 50 33.55 1.33 41.71
C LEU A 50 33.66 2.07 40.37
N ALA A 51 34.70 2.89 40.19
CA ALA A 51 34.98 3.57 38.94
C ALA A 51 35.29 2.60 37.79
N LEU A 52 36.03 1.51 38.06
CA LEU A 52 36.28 0.46 37.08
C LEU A 52 35.00 -0.29 36.70
N ALA A 53 34.15 -0.64 37.67
CA ALA A 53 32.88 -1.28 37.39
C ALA A 53 31.96 -0.39 36.53
N LEU A 54 31.90 0.92 36.83
CA LEU A 54 31.14 1.89 36.04
C LEU A 54 31.66 2.03 34.60
N THR A 55 32.97 2.01 34.40
CA THR A 55 33.56 2.06 33.05
C THR A 55 33.32 0.77 32.26
N PHE A 56 33.39 -0.40 32.90
CA PHE A 56 33.01 -1.67 32.25
C PHE A 56 31.53 -1.70 31.88
N ALA A 57 30.63 -1.34 32.79
CA ALA A 57 29.20 -1.23 32.52
C ALA A 57 28.90 -0.25 31.38
N TYR A 58 29.58 0.90 31.37
CA TYR A 58 29.45 1.90 30.30
C TYR A 58 29.90 1.35 28.93
N ILE A 59 31.01 0.61 28.87
CA ILE A 59 31.49 -0.02 27.63
C ILE A 59 30.53 -1.11 27.16
N GLU A 60 29.97 -1.89 28.07
CA GLU A 60 29.05 -2.99 27.74
C GLU A 60 27.72 -2.46 27.19
N ILE A 61 27.14 -1.42 27.82
CA ILE A 61 25.95 -0.73 27.30
C ILE A 61 26.24 -0.10 25.92
N LYS A 62 27.42 0.51 25.75
CA LYS A 62 27.81 1.14 24.46
C LYS A 62 28.02 0.10 23.35
N LYS A 63 28.60 -1.06 23.67
CA LYS A 63 28.73 -2.19 22.72
C LYS A 63 27.37 -2.76 22.34
N GLN A 64 26.46 -2.85 23.29
CA GLN A 64 25.12 -3.36 23.05
C GLN A 64 24.30 -2.38 22.18
N MET A 65 24.36 -1.06 22.45
CA MET A 65 23.67 -0.05 21.64
C MET A 65 24.23 0.10 20.21
N GLY A 66 25.53 -0.11 20.00
CA GLY A 66 26.13 -0.11 18.66
C GLY A 66 25.59 -1.21 17.74
N SER A 67 25.10 -2.32 18.31
CA SER A 67 24.51 -3.44 17.57
C SER A 67 23.04 -3.22 17.19
N PHE A 68 22.30 -2.39 17.93
CA PHE A 68 20.85 -2.23 17.74
C PHE A 68 20.47 -1.19 16.67
N HIS A 69 21.36 -0.24 16.34
CA HIS A 69 21.07 0.76 15.30
C HIS A 69 21.20 0.22 13.87
N VAL A 70 21.99 -0.84 13.65
CA VAL A 70 22.31 -1.37 12.31
C VAL A 70 21.28 -2.38 11.80
N SER A 71 20.57 -3.09 12.68
CA SER A 71 19.54 -4.06 12.23
C SER A 71 18.15 -3.45 11.99
N GLY A 72 17.84 -2.30 12.62
CA GLY A 72 16.54 -1.64 12.44
C GLY A 72 16.42 -0.80 11.16
N SER A 73 17.45 -0.03 10.79
CA SER A 73 17.37 0.88 9.63
C SER A 73 17.43 0.15 8.29
N ASN A 74 18.26 -0.91 8.20
CA ASN A 74 18.46 -1.64 6.95
C ASN A 74 17.19 -2.39 6.49
N GLY A 75 16.36 -2.84 7.43
CA GLY A 75 15.06 -3.46 7.13
C GLY A 75 14.01 -2.45 6.63
N PHE A 76 14.01 -1.23 7.18
CA PHE A 76 13.09 -0.18 6.74
C PHE A 76 13.49 0.40 5.38
N GLU A 77 14.80 0.56 5.13
CA GLU A 77 15.31 1.06 3.85
C GLU A 77 15.01 0.08 2.70
N THR A 78 15.17 -1.23 2.93
CA THR A 78 14.83 -2.26 1.94
C THR A 78 13.32 -2.35 1.69
N LEU A 79 12.49 -2.26 2.73
CA LEU A 79 11.03 -2.21 2.59
C LEU A 79 10.58 -0.96 1.83
N SER A 80 11.12 0.21 2.19
CA SER A 80 10.83 1.48 1.52
C SER A 80 11.18 1.40 0.03
N ARG A 81 12.35 0.83 -0.29
CA ARG A 81 12.80 0.63 -1.67
C ARG A 81 11.95 -0.38 -2.44
N ASP A 82 11.45 -1.44 -1.80
CA ASP A 82 10.51 -2.39 -2.43
C ASP A 82 9.14 -1.74 -2.68
N VAL A 83 8.62 -0.98 -1.73
CA VAL A 83 7.36 -0.24 -1.86
C VAL A 83 7.47 0.79 -2.98
N GLU A 84 8.53 1.57 -3.03
CA GLU A 84 8.80 2.55 -4.08
C GLU A 84 8.90 1.88 -5.46
N SER A 85 9.61 0.74 -5.54
CA SER A 85 9.70 -0.05 -6.78
C SER A 85 8.32 -0.57 -7.22
N ARG A 86 7.47 -1.00 -6.28
CA ARG A 86 6.11 -1.47 -6.59
C ARG A 86 5.22 -0.32 -7.04
N PHE A 87 5.25 0.83 -6.37
CA PHE A 87 4.50 2.02 -6.79
C PHE A 87 4.95 2.52 -8.15
N SER A 88 6.25 2.57 -8.41
CA SER A 88 6.79 2.91 -9.73
C SER A 88 6.30 1.94 -10.81
N SER A 89 6.40 0.63 -10.56
CA SER A 89 5.91 -0.38 -11.51
C SER A 89 4.40 -0.33 -11.74
N LEU A 90 3.63 -0.01 -10.70
CA LEU A 90 2.17 0.10 -10.77
C LEU A 90 1.77 1.37 -11.51
N SER A 91 2.44 2.49 -11.25
CA SER A 91 2.23 3.76 -11.94
C SER A 91 2.52 3.62 -13.44
N VAL A 92 3.58 2.91 -13.81
CA VAL A 92 3.89 2.63 -15.22
C VAL A 92 2.81 1.76 -15.86
N LYS A 93 2.36 0.68 -15.19
CA LYS A 93 1.27 -0.16 -15.70
C LYS A 93 -0.05 0.60 -15.83
N TYR A 94 -0.36 1.46 -14.88
CA TYR A 94 -1.58 2.29 -14.93
C TYR A 94 -1.54 3.24 -16.12
N ALA A 95 -0.42 3.95 -16.32
CA ALA A 95 -0.24 4.82 -17.47
C ALA A 95 -0.31 4.06 -18.80
N GLU A 96 0.25 2.85 -18.88
CA GLU A 96 0.16 2.01 -20.07
C GLU A 96 -1.28 1.56 -20.36
N VAL A 97 -2.03 1.14 -19.33
CA VAL A 97 -3.43 0.78 -19.50
C VAL A 97 -4.27 1.99 -19.91
N GLU A 98 -4.08 3.15 -19.30
CA GLU A 98 -4.77 4.38 -19.64
C GLU A 98 -4.50 4.80 -21.10
N ALA A 99 -3.24 4.72 -21.54
CA ALA A 99 -2.86 4.99 -22.92
C ALA A 99 -3.55 4.02 -23.91
N ARG A 100 -3.53 2.71 -23.62
CA ARG A 100 -4.22 1.70 -24.44
C ARG A 100 -5.72 1.94 -24.50
N PHE A 101 -6.33 2.32 -23.37
CA PHE A 101 -7.76 2.61 -23.29
C PHE A 101 -8.13 3.82 -24.15
N SER A 102 -7.37 4.90 -24.03
CA SER A 102 -7.57 6.13 -24.81
C SER A 102 -7.44 5.86 -26.32
N GLU A 103 -6.41 5.12 -26.74
CA GLU A 103 -6.22 4.72 -28.13
C GLU A 103 -7.41 3.90 -28.67
N LYS A 104 -7.89 2.93 -27.89
CA LYS A 104 -9.02 2.08 -28.29
C LYS A 104 -10.34 2.86 -28.34
N ILE A 105 -10.57 3.82 -27.44
CA ILE A 105 -11.73 4.71 -27.49
C ILE A 105 -11.72 5.51 -28.79
N ILE A 106 -10.60 6.14 -29.15
CA ILE A 106 -10.46 6.91 -30.39
C ILE A 106 -10.71 6.01 -31.62
N ALA A 107 -10.15 4.79 -31.62
CA ALA A 107 -10.38 3.82 -32.69
C ALA A 107 -11.85 3.39 -32.81
N MET A 108 -12.55 3.25 -31.68
CA MET A 108 -13.96 2.93 -31.63
C MET A 108 -14.83 4.08 -32.12
N GLU A 109 -14.57 5.32 -31.69
CA GLU A 109 -15.25 6.52 -32.20
C GLU A 109 -15.12 6.66 -33.72
N LYS A 110 -13.90 6.44 -34.24
CA LYS A 110 -13.65 6.42 -35.69
C LYS A 110 -14.45 5.32 -36.39
N SER A 111 -14.53 4.12 -35.80
CA SER A 111 -15.29 3.02 -36.39
C SER A 111 -16.80 3.29 -36.37
N VAL A 112 -17.32 3.90 -35.29
CA VAL A 112 -18.74 4.29 -35.16
C VAL A 112 -19.11 5.37 -36.18
N THR A 113 -18.26 6.38 -36.36
CA THR A 113 -18.47 7.43 -37.37
C THR A 113 -18.42 6.88 -38.79
N SER A 114 -17.54 5.90 -39.07
CA SER A 114 -17.51 5.17 -40.34
C SER A 114 -18.83 4.43 -40.59
N VAL A 115 -19.29 3.63 -39.63
CA VAL A 115 -20.57 2.90 -39.70
C VAL A 115 -21.75 3.84 -39.95
N LYS A 116 -21.80 4.98 -39.24
CA LYS A 116 -22.84 5.99 -39.45
C LYS A 116 -22.84 6.51 -40.88
N THR A 117 -21.66 6.83 -41.41
CA THR A 117 -21.51 7.33 -42.78
C THR A 117 -21.92 6.27 -43.82
N SER A 118 -21.53 5.01 -43.62
CA SER A 118 -21.92 3.89 -44.46
C SER A 118 -23.43 3.64 -44.43
N LEU A 119 -24.07 3.77 -43.26
CA LEU A 119 -25.52 3.67 -43.11
C LEU A 119 -26.24 4.80 -43.87
N ASP A 120 -25.79 6.04 -43.70
CA ASP A 120 -26.36 7.22 -44.39
C ASP A 120 -26.25 7.08 -45.90
N LYS A 121 -25.10 6.59 -46.41
CA LYS A 121 -24.87 6.29 -47.82
C LYS A 121 -25.83 5.21 -48.32
N THR A 122 -25.95 4.10 -47.59
CA THR A 122 -26.86 2.98 -47.93
C THR A 122 -28.31 3.46 -47.97
N ALA A 123 -28.74 4.25 -46.99
CA ALA A 123 -30.09 4.83 -46.95
C ALA A 123 -30.35 5.76 -48.14
N ALA A 124 -29.37 6.59 -48.51
CA ALA A 124 -29.47 7.46 -49.68
C ALA A 124 -29.55 6.68 -50.99
N SER A 125 -28.72 5.65 -51.17
CA SER A 125 -28.75 4.77 -52.35
C SER A 125 -30.10 4.05 -52.45
N LEU A 126 -30.60 3.49 -51.35
CA LEU A 126 -31.89 2.80 -51.32
C LEU A 126 -33.04 3.75 -51.69
N ASN A 127 -33.05 4.96 -51.14
CA ASN A 127 -34.06 5.96 -51.49
C ASN A 127 -34.04 6.32 -52.99
N LYS A 128 -32.84 6.42 -53.58
CA LYS A 128 -32.67 6.66 -55.02
C LYS A 128 -33.19 5.48 -55.86
N SER A 129 -32.86 4.25 -55.47
CA SER A 129 -33.35 3.02 -56.11
C SER A 129 -34.88 2.93 -56.05
N VAL A 130 -35.48 3.17 -54.88
CA VAL A 130 -36.94 3.21 -54.68
C VAL A 130 -37.59 4.28 -55.55
N ALA A 131 -37.04 5.49 -55.60
CA ALA A 131 -37.56 6.57 -56.44
C ALA A 131 -37.51 6.21 -57.93
N SER A 132 -36.45 5.54 -58.38
CA SER A 132 -36.29 5.11 -59.77
C SER A 132 -37.25 3.97 -60.12
N LEU A 133 -37.38 2.96 -59.24
CA LEU A 133 -38.36 1.87 -59.38
C LEU A 133 -39.79 2.42 -59.46
N ASN A 134 -40.15 3.36 -58.59
CA ASN A 134 -41.47 3.99 -58.60
C ASN A 134 -41.77 4.70 -59.93
N LYS A 135 -40.78 5.37 -60.54
CA LYS A 135 -40.94 5.96 -61.88
C LYS A 135 -41.20 4.88 -62.92
N SER A 136 -40.41 3.81 -62.95
CA SER A 136 -40.57 2.70 -63.90
C SER A 136 -41.92 2.01 -63.75
N VAL A 137 -42.38 1.77 -62.51
CA VAL A 137 -43.71 1.22 -62.22
C VAL A 137 -44.82 2.15 -62.72
N ALA A 138 -44.68 3.46 -62.52
CA ALA A 138 -45.66 4.44 -63.04
C ALA A 138 -45.72 4.47 -64.58
N PHE A 139 -44.58 4.32 -65.25
CA PHE A 139 -44.52 4.17 -66.72
C PHE A 139 -45.20 2.88 -67.19
N LEU A 140 -44.86 1.73 -66.59
CA LEU A 140 -45.49 0.45 -66.86
C LEU A 140 -47.01 0.51 -66.69
N ASN A 141 -47.49 1.13 -65.62
CA ASN A 141 -48.93 1.28 -65.37
C ASN A 141 -49.61 2.10 -66.48
N LYS A 142 -48.99 3.20 -66.95
CA LYS A 142 -49.50 3.98 -68.10
C LYS A 142 -49.53 3.13 -69.38
N SER A 143 -48.48 2.35 -69.64
CA SER A 143 -48.39 1.44 -70.79
C SER A 143 -49.48 0.37 -70.75
N VAL A 144 -49.71 -0.26 -69.59
CA VAL A 144 -50.78 -1.25 -69.37
C VAL A 144 -52.17 -0.64 -69.61
N VAL A 145 -52.48 0.51 -69.01
CA VAL A 145 -53.76 1.21 -69.21
C VAL A 145 -53.97 1.57 -70.69
N SER A 146 -52.90 1.96 -71.38
CA SER A 146 -52.92 2.28 -72.81
C SER A 146 -53.24 1.05 -73.67
N VAL A 147 -52.66 -0.11 -73.34
CA VAL A 147 -52.96 -1.39 -74.00
C VAL A 147 -54.40 -1.82 -73.71
N GLU A 148 -54.85 -1.73 -72.46
CA GLU A 148 -56.21 -2.10 -72.05
C GLU A 148 -57.27 -1.28 -72.80
N LYS A 149 -57.05 0.02 -72.96
CA LYS A 149 -57.92 0.89 -73.77
C LYS A 149 -57.96 0.46 -75.24
N THR A 150 -56.81 0.11 -75.83
CA THR A 150 -56.75 -0.40 -77.20
C THR A 150 -57.50 -1.73 -77.32
N LEU A 151 -57.37 -2.62 -76.33
CA LEU A 151 -58.05 -3.92 -76.29
C LEU A 151 -59.57 -3.78 -76.18
N LYS A 152 -60.07 -2.87 -75.33
CA LYS A 152 -61.51 -2.58 -75.21
C LYS A 152 -62.09 -2.07 -76.52
N LYS A 153 -61.35 -1.23 -77.27
CA LYS A 153 -61.76 -0.80 -78.62
C LYS A 153 -61.89 -1.98 -79.58
N ILE A 154 -60.97 -2.96 -79.52
CA ILE A 154 -61.05 -4.19 -80.32
C ILE A 154 -62.36 -4.93 -80.02
N GLN A 155 -62.70 -5.11 -78.75
CA GLN A 155 -63.89 -5.85 -78.34
C GLN A 155 -65.21 -5.18 -78.73
N SER A 156 -65.28 -3.84 -78.75
CA SER A 156 -66.54 -3.12 -78.88
C SER A 156 -66.93 -2.73 -80.31
N SER A 157 -66.07 -2.94 -81.33
CA SER A 157 -66.36 -2.49 -82.69
C SER A 157 -66.49 -3.64 -83.70
N LYS A 158 -67.47 -3.54 -84.62
CA LYS A 158 -67.50 -4.30 -85.88
C LYS A 158 -66.37 -3.74 -86.77
N ILE A 159 -65.14 -4.09 -86.45
CA ILE A 159 -63.94 -3.52 -87.07
C ILE A 159 -63.77 -4.10 -88.47
N ASP A 160 -63.78 -3.23 -89.48
CA ASP A 160 -63.41 -3.56 -90.84
C ASP A 160 -61.91 -3.88 -90.95
N LYS A 161 -61.58 -4.79 -91.89
CA LYS A 161 -60.26 -5.48 -92.00
C LYS A 161 -59.06 -4.52 -91.97
N LYS A 162 -59.23 -3.30 -92.49
CA LYS A 162 -58.19 -2.24 -92.53
C LYS A 162 -57.93 -1.66 -91.14
N ALA A 163 -58.97 -1.33 -90.38
CA ALA A 163 -58.85 -0.85 -89.00
C ALA A 163 -58.25 -1.91 -88.07
N LEU A 164 -58.58 -3.19 -88.27
CA LEU A 164 -57.99 -4.31 -87.53
C LEU A 164 -56.47 -4.40 -87.75
N SER A 165 -56.01 -4.20 -88.99
CA SER A 165 -54.58 -4.24 -89.32
C SER A 165 -53.78 -3.11 -88.66
N SER A 166 -54.35 -1.91 -88.58
CA SER A 166 -53.74 -0.76 -87.92
C SER A 166 -53.67 -0.96 -86.42
N LEU A 167 -54.76 -1.49 -85.83
CA LEU A 167 -54.86 -1.76 -84.41
C LEU A 167 -53.91 -2.88 -83.96
N LYS A 168 -53.72 -3.93 -84.78
CA LYS A 168 -52.70 -4.96 -84.54
C LYS A 168 -51.29 -4.36 -84.49
N LYS A 169 -50.97 -3.42 -85.38
CA LYS A 169 -49.68 -2.70 -85.36
C LYS A 169 -49.53 -1.85 -84.09
N ASP A 170 -50.58 -1.13 -83.68
CA ASP A 170 -50.57 -0.32 -82.45
C ASP A 170 -50.36 -1.18 -81.19
N VAL A 171 -51.10 -2.28 -81.05
CA VAL A 171 -50.91 -3.22 -79.93
C VAL A 171 -49.51 -3.82 -79.95
N SER A 172 -49.03 -4.28 -81.12
CA SER A 172 -47.68 -4.83 -81.24
C SER A 172 -46.61 -3.81 -80.82
N ALA A 173 -46.75 -2.54 -81.24
CA ALA A 173 -45.83 -1.49 -80.85
C ALA A 173 -45.86 -1.24 -79.33
N LYS A 174 -47.04 -1.17 -78.72
CA LYS A 174 -47.18 -0.99 -77.26
C LYS A 174 -46.63 -2.17 -76.47
N VAL A 175 -46.85 -3.40 -76.92
CA VAL A 175 -46.29 -4.61 -76.28
C VAL A 175 -44.76 -4.59 -76.34
N ILE A 176 -44.16 -4.21 -77.47
CA ILE A 176 -42.70 -4.06 -77.59
C ILE A 176 -42.19 -2.99 -76.62
N THR A 177 -42.87 -1.85 -76.50
CA THR A 177 -42.51 -0.81 -75.52
C THR A 177 -42.58 -1.34 -74.09
N LEU A 178 -43.64 -2.07 -73.74
CA LEU A 178 -43.85 -2.63 -72.41
C LEU A 178 -42.79 -3.69 -72.07
N GLN A 179 -42.40 -4.50 -73.05
CA GLN A 179 -41.31 -5.46 -72.92
C GLN A 179 -39.97 -4.77 -72.65
N LYS A 180 -39.67 -3.68 -73.37
CA LYS A 180 -38.47 -2.86 -73.14
C LYS A 180 -38.48 -2.19 -71.76
N GLU A 181 -39.64 -1.72 -71.29
CA GLU A 181 -39.79 -1.17 -69.93
C GLU A 181 -39.55 -2.24 -68.86
N MET A 182 -40.02 -3.48 -69.07
CA MET A 182 -39.74 -4.61 -68.18
C MET A 182 -38.27 -4.99 -68.15
N GLU A 183 -37.60 -5.05 -69.30
CA GLU A 183 -36.15 -5.31 -69.38
C GLU A 183 -35.35 -4.23 -68.63
N ASN A 184 -35.73 -2.97 -68.79
CA ASN A 184 -35.11 -1.86 -68.08
C ASN A 184 -35.38 -1.92 -66.56
N LEU A 185 -36.59 -2.32 -66.14
CA LEU A 185 -36.89 -2.53 -64.72
C LEU A 185 -36.05 -3.67 -64.14
N SER A 186 -35.90 -4.77 -64.89
CA SER A 186 -35.10 -5.92 -64.50
C SER A 186 -33.62 -5.54 -64.33
N SER A 187 -33.06 -4.77 -65.26
CA SER A 187 -31.66 -4.32 -65.16
C SER A 187 -31.45 -3.36 -63.99
N MET A 188 -32.41 -2.45 -63.74
CA MET A 188 -32.38 -1.58 -62.57
C MET A 188 -32.40 -2.38 -61.27
N LEU A 189 -33.27 -3.40 -61.16
CA LEU A 189 -33.37 -4.24 -59.97
C LEU A 189 -32.06 -5.01 -59.74
N GLN A 190 -31.47 -5.58 -60.78
CA GLN A 190 -30.19 -6.28 -60.70
C GLN A 190 -29.04 -5.36 -60.26
N ASN A 191 -29.01 -4.13 -60.77
CA ASN A 191 -28.02 -3.13 -60.37
C ASN A 191 -28.21 -2.73 -58.90
N THR A 192 -29.45 -2.47 -58.48
CA THR A 192 -29.81 -2.18 -57.07
C THR A 192 -29.38 -3.30 -56.14
N ASP A 193 -29.63 -4.57 -56.50
CA ASP A 193 -29.20 -5.72 -55.69
C ASP A 193 -27.67 -5.80 -55.58
N SER A 194 -26.95 -5.56 -56.68
CA SER A 194 -25.48 -5.58 -56.68
C SER A 194 -24.88 -4.43 -55.85
N GLU A 195 -25.45 -3.23 -55.95
CA GLU A 195 -25.00 -2.04 -55.22
C GLU A 195 -25.23 -2.22 -53.71
N HIS A 196 -26.42 -2.64 -53.31
CA HIS A 196 -26.74 -2.87 -51.90
C HIS A 196 -26.00 -4.06 -51.31
N ALA A 197 -25.70 -5.10 -52.10
CA ALA A 197 -24.83 -6.19 -51.64
C ALA A 197 -23.41 -5.69 -51.32
N GLY A 198 -22.88 -4.77 -52.13
CA GLY A 198 -21.58 -4.13 -51.90
C GLY A 198 -21.58 -3.25 -50.64
N GLU A 199 -22.56 -2.35 -50.51
CA GLU A 199 -22.71 -1.48 -49.33
C GLU A 199 -22.91 -2.28 -48.04
N LEU A 200 -23.70 -3.37 -48.09
CA LEU A 200 -23.91 -4.25 -46.94
C LEU A 200 -22.64 -5.02 -46.56
N ALA A 201 -21.81 -5.38 -47.54
CA ALA A 201 -20.52 -6.02 -47.29
C ALA A 201 -19.55 -5.04 -46.60
N GLU A 202 -19.48 -3.78 -47.05
CA GLU A 202 -18.70 -2.72 -46.40
C GLU A 202 -19.16 -2.53 -44.94
N LEU A 203 -20.47 -2.38 -44.71
CA LEU A 203 -21.02 -2.23 -43.36
C LEU A 203 -20.68 -3.41 -42.45
N ARG A 204 -20.77 -4.65 -42.95
CA ARG A 204 -20.39 -5.85 -42.19
C ARG A 204 -18.91 -5.85 -41.81
N GLN A 205 -18.04 -5.37 -42.70
CA GLN A 205 -16.61 -5.28 -42.44
C GLN A 205 -16.30 -4.24 -41.34
N GLU A 206 -16.95 -3.10 -41.38
CA GLU A 206 -16.83 -2.07 -40.33
C GLU A 206 -17.32 -2.58 -38.98
N LEU A 207 -18.47 -3.26 -38.95
CA LEU A 207 -19.05 -3.83 -37.73
C LEU A 207 -18.14 -4.92 -37.12
N LYS A 208 -17.48 -5.72 -37.97
CA LYS A 208 -16.42 -6.66 -37.54
C LYS A 208 -15.20 -5.95 -36.96
N SER A 209 -14.87 -4.74 -37.44
CA SER A 209 -13.81 -3.92 -36.85
C SER A 209 -14.18 -3.43 -35.45
N ILE A 210 -15.41 -2.93 -35.27
CA ILE A 210 -15.94 -2.53 -33.95
C ILE A 210 -15.90 -3.70 -32.97
N SER A 211 -16.37 -4.88 -33.40
CA SER A 211 -16.39 -6.07 -32.56
C SER A 211 -14.99 -6.48 -32.09
N ARG A 212 -13.98 -6.41 -32.95
CA ARG A 212 -12.57 -6.66 -32.56
C ARG A 212 -12.08 -5.65 -31.52
N ASN A 213 -12.32 -4.36 -31.76
CA ASN A 213 -11.92 -3.31 -30.83
C ASN A 213 -12.60 -3.48 -29.45
N MET A 214 -13.84 -3.93 -29.41
CA MET A 214 -14.57 -4.20 -28.16
C MET A 214 -13.97 -5.38 -27.38
N VAL A 215 -13.58 -6.46 -28.07
CA VAL A 215 -12.90 -7.60 -27.44
C VAL A 215 -11.55 -7.16 -26.86
N ASP A 216 -10.75 -6.42 -27.63
CA ASP A 216 -9.45 -5.90 -27.16
C ASP A 216 -9.59 -4.99 -25.93
N LEU A 217 -10.67 -4.18 -25.88
CA LEU A 217 -10.96 -3.30 -24.76
C LEU A 217 -11.40 -4.09 -23.51
N GLN A 218 -12.15 -5.17 -23.72
CA GLN A 218 -12.52 -6.11 -22.65
C GLN A 218 -11.30 -6.86 -22.09
N ASP A 219 -10.35 -7.24 -22.93
CA ASP A 219 -9.08 -7.83 -22.50
C ASP A 219 -8.27 -6.80 -21.69
N SER A 220 -8.20 -5.55 -22.15
CA SER A 220 -7.53 -4.45 -21.43
C SER A 220 -8.17 -4.16 -20.06
N LEU A 221 -9.51 -4.27 -19.95
CA LEU A 221 -10.22 -4.18 -18.66
C LEU A 221 -9.88 -5.33 -17.73
N SER A 222 -9.73 -6.53 -18.29
CA SER A 222 -9.37 -7.72 -17.52
C SER A 222 -7.94 -7.62 -16.99
N ASP A 223 -7.01 -7.11 -17.81
CA ASP A 223 -5.65 -6.78 -17.40
C ASP A 223 -5.64 -5.73 -16.29
N LEU A 224 -6.46 -4.68 -16.38
CA LEU A 224 -6.59 -3.67 -15.34
C LEU A 224 -7.14 -4.27 -14.03
N ALA A 225 -8.15 -5.13 -14.11
CA ALA A 225 -8.71 -5.82 -12.96
C ALA A 225 -7.67 -6.76 -12.31
N ALA A 226 -6.87 -7.46 -13.11
CA ALA A 226 -5.78 -8.30 -12.62
C ALA A 226 -4.70 -7.46 -11.92
N VAL A 227 -4.34 -6.30 -12.47
CA VAL A 227 -3.43 -5.35 -11.83
C VAL A 227 -4.00 -4.88 -10.49
N SER A 228 -5.29 -4.53 -10.41
CA SER A 228 -5.96 -4.11 -9.17
C SER A 228 -6.03 -5.22 -8.11
N ILE A 229 -6.21 -6.48 -8.52
CA ILE A 229 -6.24 -7.63 -7.61
C ILE A 229 -4.84 -7.97 -7.08
N HIS A 230 -3.79 -7.80 -7.89
CA HIS A 230 -2.40 -8.07 -7.47
C HIS A 230 -1.75 -6.90 -6.71
N SER A 231 -2.23 -5.67 -6.90
CA SER A 231 -1.61 -4.46 -6.33
C SER A 231 -2.18 -4.09 -4.96
N VAL A 232 -2.06 -4.97 -3.97
CA VAL A 232 -2.54 -4.82 -2.57
C VAL A 232 -3.88 -5.52 -2.35
N THR A 233 -3.83 -6.85 -2.13
CA THR A 233 -4.86 -7.41 -1.28
C THR A 233 -4.66 -6.80 0.11
N LYS A 234 -5.66 -6.06 0.61
CA LYS A 234 -5.76 -5.60 2.00
C LYS A 234 -5.41 -6.71 2.99
N LYS A 235 -5.67 -7.97 2.60
CA LYS A 235 -5.34 -9.19 3.34
C LYS A 235 -3.84 -9.47 3.41
N GLU A 236 -3.08 -9.42 2.31
CA GLU A 236 -1.61 -9.60 2.33
C GLU A 236 -0.92 -8.46 3.06
N MET A 237 -1.33 -7.20 2.82
CA MET A 237 -0.76 -6.06 3.53
C MET A 237 -1.03 -6.15 5.04
N LYS A 238 -2.25 -6.55 5.44
CA LYS A 238 -2.59 -6.78 6.85
C LYS A 238 -1.86 -7.99 7.43
N ALA A 239 -1.63 -9.05 6.66
CA ALA A 239 -0.87 -10.22 7.10
C ALA A 239 0.61 -9.87 7.31
N ASN A 240 1.25 -9.16 6.39
CA ASN A 240 2.63 -8.70 6.55
C ASN A 240 2.77 -7.70 7.70
N LEU A 241 1.85 -6.74 7.83
CA LEU A 241 1.83 -5.82 8.98
C LEU A 241 1.63 -6.57 10.30
N HIS A 242 0.81 -7.63 10.32
CA HIS A 242 0.56 -8.41 11.54
C HIS A 242 1.76 -9.27 11.92
N VAL A 243 2.41 -9.94 10.95
CA VAL A 243 3.66 -10.69 11.17
C VAL A 243 4.75 -9.77 11.70
N GLN A 244 4.84 -8.55 11.18
CA GLN A 244 5.80 -7.56 11.64
C GLN A 244 5.46 -7.02 13.04
N SER A 245 4.18 -6.76 13.32
CA SER A 245 3.69 -6.38 14.65
C SER A 245 4.00 -7.44 15.69
N LEU A 246 3.89 -8.73 15.34
CA LEU A 246 4.31 -9.84 16.22
C LEU A 246 5.83 -9.85 16.42
N GLY A 247 6.61 -9.52 15.39
CA GLY A 247 8.07 -9.34 15.52
C GLY A 247 8.44 -8.25 16.53
N PHE A 248 7.76 -7.09 16.48
CA PHE A 248 7.96 -6.02 17.46
C PHE A 248 7.48 -6.40 18.86
N GLN A 249 6.35 -7.09 18.97
CA GLN A 249 5.82 -7.58 20.26
C GLN A 249 6.84 -8.50 20.95
N ASN A 250 7.40 -9.46 20.20
CA ASN A 250 8.41 -10.38 20.71
C ASN A 250 9.69 -9.65 21.15
N GLN A 251 10.11 -8.61 20.42
CA GLN A 251 11.26 -7.79 20.81
C GLN A 251 10.99 -6.98 22.08
N VAL A 252 9.78 -6.44 22.25
CA VAL A 252 9.37 -5.73 23.47
C VAL A 252 9.29 -6.69 24.66
N ASP A 253 8.78 -7.90 24.47
CA ASP A 253 8.74 -8.94 25.52
C ASP A 253 10.17 -9.38 25.90
N GLU A 254 11.06 -9.56 24.92
CA GLU A 254 12.47 -9.88 25.17
C GLU A 254 13.16 -8.75 25.98
N LEU A 255 12.95 -7.49 25.60
CA LEU A 255 13.43 -6.33 26.36
C LEU A 255 12.85 -6.27 27.78
N THR A 256 11.56 -6.56 27.94
CA THR A 256 10.89 -6.57 29.24
C THR A 256 11.45 -7.66 30.14
N THR A 257 11.68 -8.87 29.61
CA THR A 257 12.30 -9.96 30.38
C THR A 257 13.74 -9.67 30.76
N LEU A 258 14.51 -8.99 29.90
CA LEU A 258 15.85 -8.51 30.23
C LEU A 258 15.83 -7.44 31.32
N LEU A 259 14.86 -6.53 31.28
CA LEU A 259 14.68 -5.50 32.31
C LEU A 259 14.40 -6.14 33.68
N ASN A 260 13.41 -7.04 33.75
CA ASN A 260 13.05 -7.74 34.98
C ASN A 260 14.22 -8.55 35.56
N ARG A 261 15.00 -9.21 34.70
CA ARG A 261 16.19 -9.94 35.14
C ARG A 261 17.28 -9.02 35.70
N ASN A 262 17.33 -7.78 35.24
CA ASN A 262 18.25 -6.79 35.80
C ASN A 262 17.72 -6.23 37.12
N ASP A 263 16.40 -6.04 37.26
CA ASP A 263 15.77 -5.65 38.52
C ASP A 263 16.01 -6.70 39.62
N ASP A 264 15.86 -7.99 39.33
CA ASP A 264 16.17 -9.09 40.28
C ASP A 264 17.64 -9.02 40.76
N LYS A 265 18.57 -8.72 39.84
CA LYS A 265 19.99 -8.57 40.19
C LYS A 265 20.22 -7.34 41.07
N ILE A 266 19.53 -6.24 40.81
CA ILE A 266 19.60 -5.04 41.63
C ILE A 266 19.08 -5.35 43.04
N GLU A 267 17.96 -6.08 43.17
CA GLU A 267 17.39 -6.46 44.47
C GLU A 267 18.34 -7.37 45.28
N ILE A 268 19.01 -8.32 44.61
CA ILE A 268 20.06 -9.15 45.21
C ILE A 268 21.24 -8.29 45.69
N LEU A 269 21.66 -7.30 44.88
CA LEU A 269 22.76 -6.41 45.26
C LEU A 269 22.37 -5.52 46.45
N ILE A 270 21.15 -4.98 46.48
CA ILE A 270 20.61 -4.21 47.60
C ILE A 270 20.63 -5.07 48.88
N SER A 271 20.10 -6.29 48.81
CA SER A 271 20.08 -7.22 49.96
C SER A 271 21.49 -7.54 50.48
N ARG A 272 22.47 -7.70 49.58
CA ARG A 272 23.88 -7.91 49.97
C ARG A 272 24.47 -6.69 50.67
N ILE A 273 24.17 -5.49 50.19
CA ILE A 273 24.62 -4.23 50.81
C ILE A 273 24.02 -4.06 52.21
N GLU A 274 22.74 -4.38 52.39
CA GLU A 274 22.09 -4.31 53.71
C GLU A 274 22.67 -5.30 54.71
N ASN A 275 22.93 -6.55 54.27
CA ASN A 275 23.59 -7.54 55.12
C ASN A 275 25.01 -7.10 55.51
N LEU A 276 25.80 -6.59 54.56
CA LEU A 276 27.13 -6.03 54.83
C LEU A 276 27.07 -4.85 55.82
N LYS A 277 26.04 -4.00 55.72
CA LYS A 277 25.82 -2.90 56.67
C LYS A 277 25.50 -3.41 58.06
N LYS A 278 24.68 -4.46 58.18
CA LYS A 278 24.33 -5.10 59.46
C LYS A 278 25.56 -5.75 60.11
N ASP A 279 26.33 -6.51 59.35
CA ASP A 279 27.58 -7.14 59.81
C ASP A 279 28.59 -6.08 60.27
N PHE A 280 28.67 -4.94 59.56
CA PHE A 280 29.53 -3.83 59.95
C PHE A 280 29.09 -3.17 61.28
N ILE A 281 27.78 -3.04 61.52
CA ILE A 281 27.24 -2.51 62.78
C ILE A 281 27.51 -3.49 63.94
N GLU A 282 27.41 -4.80 63.70
CA GLU A 282 27.66 -5.83 64.71
C GLU A 282 29.16 -5.92 65.09
N ILE A 283 30.06 -5.74 64.13
CA ILE A 283 31.52 -5.70 64.37
C ILE A 283 31.95 -4.38 65.06
N ALA A 284 31.25 -3.27 64.83
CA ALA A 284 31.63 -1.97 65.36
C ALA A 284 31.19 -1.73 66.82
N GLY A 285 30.25 -2.51 67.37
CA GLY A 285 29.81 -2.36 68.77
C GLY A 285 29.26 -0.97 69.11
N ILE A 286 28.44 -0.38 68.23
CA ILE A 286 27.85 0.96 68.43
C ILE A 286 26.33 0.83 68.55
N ALA A 287 25.79 1.23 69.71
CA ALA A 287 24.36 1.25 70.02
C ALA A 287 23.60 2.26 69.12
N PRO A 288 22.31 2.01 68.76
CA PRO A 288 21.51 2.93 67.98
C PRO A 288 20.72 3.87 68.90
N ASP A 289 21.03 5.17 68.88
CA ASP A 289 20.04 6.26 68.86
C ASP A 289 20.71 7.64 68.97
N GLN A 290 20.50 8.52 67.99
CA GLN A 290 19.56 9.64 68.13
C GLN A 290 19.60 10.58 66.90
N PRO A 291 18.45 11.21 66.56
CA PRO A 291 18.26 12.00 65.35
C PRO A 291 18.51 13.50 65.56
N ALA A 292 18.79 14.20 64.45
CA ALA A 292 18.53 15.62 64.11
C ALA A 292 19.72 16.24 63.34
N PRO A 293 19.59 17.38 62.62
CA PRO A 293 18.42 18.23 62.40
C PRO A 293 18.14 18.54 60.91
N ALA A 294 16.90 18.96 60.63
CA ALA A 294 16.53 19.59 59.36
C ALA A 294 17.22 20.96 59.17
N PRO A 295 17.56 21.33 57.93
CA PRO A 295 17.67 22.73 57.54
C PRO A 295 16.74 23.10 56.37
N LYS A 296 15.74 23.90 56.72
CA LYS A 296 15.33 25.20 56.13
C LYS A 296 15.29 25.36 54.60
N GLN A 297 14.07 25.65 54.16
CA GLN A 297 13.64 26.30 52.91
C GLN A 297 14.31 27.66 52.64
N ILE A 298 14.22 28.11 51.37
CA ILE A 298 14.01 29.49 50.81
C ILE A 298 14.79 29.59 49.46
N PRO A 299 14.36 30.32 48.40
CA PRO A 299 13.01 30.73 47.94
C PRO A 299 12.70 30.39 46.46
N GLU A 300 11.40 30.50 46.17
CA GLU A 300 10.72 30.96 44.94
C GLU A 300 11.46 31.98 44.05
N SER A 301 11.44 31.74 42.73
CA SER A 301 11.28 32.67 41.57
C SER A 301 11.76 31.91 40.31
N SER A 302 11.18 31.91 39.12
CA SER A 302 10.19 32.77 38.49
C SER A 302 9.54 31.97 37.34
N GLU A 303 8.21 32.03 37.30
CA GLU A 303 7.38 32.33 36.13
C GLU A 303 8.16 32.56 34.80
N ASN A 304 7.94 31.69 33.80
CA ASN A 304 7.87 32.17 32.43
C ASN A 304 6.82 31.40 31.63
N LYS A 305 5.87 32.19 31.18
CA LYS A 305 4.68 31.93 30.39
C LYS A 305 5.02 32.38 28.97
N LEU A 306 4.84 31.56 27.94
CA LEU A 306 4.28 31.99 26.65
C LEU A 306 4.13 30.84 25.64
N THR A 307 2.91 30.76 25.10
CA THR A 307 2.48 30.39 23.73
C THR A 307 2.83 28.98 23.26
N ASP A 308 1.90 28.02 23.18
CA ASP A 308 0.66 28.01 22.37
C ASP A 308 0.87 28.59 20.97
N ASP A 309 1.19 27.69 20.03
CA ASP A 309 0.92 27.86 18.60
C ASP A 309 0.43 26.53 18.05
N SER A 310 -0.85 26.30 18.28
CA SER A 310 -1.66 25.33 17.58
C SER A 310 -2.14 25.97 16.26
N ALA A 311 -1.39 25.80 15.17
CA ALA A 311 -1.82 26.21 13.82
C ALA A 311 -1.97 25.00 12.90
N ILE A 312 -3.17 24.42 13.01
CA ILE A 312 -4.11 24.07 11.93
C ILE A 312 -3.52 23.97 10.50
N ILE A 313 -3.73 22.76 9.97
CA ILE A 313 -3.78 22.37 8.56
C ILE A 313 -4.73 23.30 7.77
N ASP A 314 -4.23 23.93 6.70
CA ASP A 314 -5.07 24.25 5.54
C ASP A 314 -4.30 24.03 4.24
N GLY A 315 -4.65 22.94 3.56
CA GLY A 315 -4.19 22.61 2.22
C GLY A 315 -5.16 23.17 1.20
N GLY A 316 -4.81 24.29 0.59
CA GLY A 316 -5.52 24.88 -0.54
C GLY A 316 -4.71 24.76 -1.83
N VAL A 317 -4.77 23.61 -2.51
CA VAL A 317 -4.35 23.50 -3.91
C VAL A 317 -5.50 24.04 -4.77
N LYS A 318 -5.31 25.24 -5.30
CA LYS A 318 -6.21 25.79 -6.32
C LYS A 318 -5.89 25.15 -7.68
N GLU A 319 -6.85 24.38 -8.18
CA GLU A 319 -7.02 24.12 -9.61
C GLU A 319 -7.06 25.46 -10.37
N GLN A 320 -6.14 25.64 -11.33
CA GLN A 320 -6.33 26.59 -12.40
C GLN A 320 -6.84 25.86 -13.64
N ASN A 321 -8.11 26.15 -13.88
CA ASN A 321 -8.95 25.85 -15.01
C ASN A 321 -8.27 26.25 -16.34
N ILE A 322 -8.20 25.31 -17.28
CA ILE A 322 -7.97 25.58 -18.70
C ILE A 322 -9.35 25.52 -19.36
N GLN A 323 -9.80 26.66 -19.88
CA GLN A 323 -10.87 26.76 -20.86
C GLN A 323 -10.45 27.72 -21.96
#